data_AF-A0A938IVT2-F1
#
_entry.id   AF-A0A938IVT2-F1
#
_cell.length_a   1.000
_cell.length_b   1.000
_cell.length_c   1.000
_cell.angle_alpha   90.00
_cell.angle_beta   90.00
_cell.angle_gamma   90.00
#
_symmetry.space_group_name_H-M   'P 1'
#
loop_
_entity.id
_entity.type
_entity.pdbx_description
1 polymer ?
#
loop_
_entity_poly.entity_id
_entity_poly.type
_entity_poly.pdbx_seq_one_letter_code
_entity_poly.pdbx_strand_id
1 'polypeptide(L)' 'MSEAPYALPLRIRKSGESYAVEDSIGISLAYVYFEDEPTRRGLVKRLSSQDAQRVAQTIARALTEAAKGAPNN' A
#
# COMPACT_ATOMS: atom_id res chain seq x y z
N MET A 1 12.01 -17.29 -14.11
CA MET A 1 11.41 -15.95 -13.93
C MET A 1 10.70 -15.96 -12.58
N SER A 2 10.92 -14.93 -11.77
CA SER A 2 10.87 -14.99 -10.30
C SER A 2 9.46 -14.98 -9.72
N GLU A 3 9.25 -15.80 -8.70
CA GLU A 3 8.17 -15.69 -7.71
C GLU A 3 8.02 -14.23 -7.23
N ALA A 4 6.82 -13.86 -6.79
CA ALA A 4 6.60 -12.54 -6.21
C ALA A 4 7.63 -12.30 -5.09
N PRO A 5 8.34 -11.15 -5.07
CA PRO A 5 9.41 -10.91 -4.10
C PRO A 5 8.88 -10.57 -2.69
N TYR A 6 7.65 -11.01 -2.37
CA TYR A 6 6.92 -10.74 -1.14
C TYR A 6 5.85 -11.79 -0.90
N ALA A 7 5.48 -11.99 0.36
CA ALA A 7 4.53 -13.02 0.75
C ALA A 7 3.07 -12.54 0.70
N LEU A 8 2.19 -13.35 0.08
CA LEU A 8 0.74 -13.11 0.11
C LEU A 8 0.09 -13.73 1.37
N PRO A 9 -1.10 -13.27 1.80
CA PRO A 9 -1.84 -12.12 1.30
C PRO A 9 -1.25 -10.79 1.79
N LEU A 10 -1.36 -9.75 0.96
CA LEU A 10 -1.03 -8.40 1.39
C LEU A 10 -2.07 -7.86 2.37
N ARG A 11 -1.62 -7.08 3.35
CA ARG A 11 -2.43 -6.43 4.38
C ARG A 11 -2.21 -4.92 4.33
N ILE A 12 -3.18 -4.17 4.83
CA ILE A 12 -3.07 -2.72 4.95
C ILE A 12 -3.15 -2.36 6.42
N ARG A 13 -2.11 -1.71 6.93
CA ARG A 13 -2.03 -1.26 8.33
C ARG A 13 -1.97 0.25 8.36
N LYS A 14 -2.88 0.90 9.10
CA LYS A 14 -2.74 2.33 9.40
C LYS A 14 -1.66 2.53 10.46
N SER A 15 -0.72 3.44 10.21
CA SER A 15 0.39 3.76 11.11
C SER A 15 0.66 5.26 11.10
N GLY A 16 0.17 5.95 12.14
CA GLY A 16 0.32 7.41 12.27
C GLY A 16 -0.24 8.14 11.05
N GLU A 17 0.64 8.85 10.34
CA GLU A 17 0.35 9.63 9.14
C GLU A 17 0.39 8.82 7.83
N SER A 18 0.34 7.48 7.89
CA SER A 18 0.43 6.64 6.69
C SER A 18 -0.43 5.37 6.75
N TYR A 19 -0.66 4.79 5.58
CA TYR A 19 -1.10 3.40 5.42
C TYR A 19 0.04 2.59 4.84
N ALA A 20 0.50 1.58 5.58
CA ALA A 20 1.49 0.61 5.12
C ALA A 20 0.79 -0.53 4.38
N VAL A 21 1.28 -0.87 3.18
CA VAL A 21 0.98 -2.14 2.51
C VAL A 21 2.04 -3.13 2.97
N GLU A 22 1.62 -4.16 3.70
CA GLU A 22 2.50 -5.16 4.29
C GLU A 22 2.26 -6.52 3.66
N ASP A 23 3.31 -7.30 3.54
CA ASP A 23 3.21 -8.69 3.15
C ASP A 23 2.75 -9.57 4.32
N SER A 24 2.57 -10.87 4.09
CA SER A 24 2.00 -11.75 5.12
C SER A 24 2.94 -12.05 6.29
N ILE A 25 4.24 -11.79 6.14
CA ILE A 25 5.27 -11.97 7.18
C ILE A 25 5.63 -10.64 7.89
N GLY A 26 5.03 -9.53 7.47
CA GLY A 26 5.13 -8.22 8.14
C GLY A 26 6.14 -7.26 7.50
N ILE A 27 6.67 -7.56 6.30
CA ILE A 27 7.51 -6.63 5.55
C ILE A 27 6.62 -5.55 4.93
N SER A 28 6.92 -4.28 5.21
CA SER A 28 6.25 -3.16 4.56
C SER A 28 6.79 -2.96 3.14
N LEU A 29 5.92 -3.16 2.14
CA LEU A 29 6.23 -3.01 0.71
C LEU A 29 6.06 -1.57 0.23
N ALA A 30 5.12 -0.83 0.82
CA ALA A 30 4.86 0.56 0.49
C ALA A 30 4.23 1.31 1.67
N TYR A 31 4.47 2.63 1.72
CA TYR A 31 3.79 3.54 2.65
C TYR A 31 3.07 4.63 1.85
N VAL A 32 1.78 4.81 2.13
CA VAL A 32 0.98 5.89 1.55
C VAL A 32 0.72 6.93 2.63
N TYR A 33 1.47 8.03 2.58
CA TYR A 33 1.35 9.13 3.53
C TYR A 33 0.15 10.03 3.22
N PHE A 34 -0.51 10.50 4.28
CA PHE A 34 -1.64 11.42 4.18
C PHE A 34 -1.43 12.65 5.08
N GLU A 35 -2.33 13.61 4.92
CA GLU A 35 -2.50 14.77 5.79
C GLU A 35 -4.00 15.09 5.87
N ASP A 36 -4.55 15.06 7.08
CA ASP A 36 -5.97 15.30 7.31
C ASP A 36 -6.27 16.79 7.46
N GLU A 37 -5.31 17.58 7.96
CA GLU A 37 -5.47 19.03 8.08
C GLU A 37 -5.48 19.69 6.68
N PRO A 38 -6.60 20.30 6.24
CA PRO A 38 -6.76 20.74 4.86
C PRO A 38 -5.71 21.74 4.37
N THR A 39 -5.26 22.66 5.23
CA THR A 39 -4.30 23.72 4.89
C THR A 39 -2.93 23.12 4.62
N ARG A 40 -2.44 22.32 5.56
CA ARG A 40 -1.17 21.59 5.49
C ARG A 40 -1.22 20.59 4.36
N ARG A 41 -2.35 19.90 4.12
CA ARG A 41 -2.51 18.95 3.00
C ARG A 41 -2.20 19.61 1.66
N GLY A 42 -2.73 20.82 1.42
CA GLY A 42 -2.44 21.59 0.22
C GLY A 42 -0.96 21.99 0.10
N LEU A 43 -0.35 22.39 1.22
CA LEU A 43 1.06 22.79 1.27
C LEU A 43 2.02 21.62 1.04
N VAL A 44 1.77 20.47 1.68
CA VAL A 44 2.63 19.27 1.59
C VAL A 44 2.25 18.34 0.44
N LYS A 45 1.23 18.70 -0.36
CA LYS A 45 0.72 17.94 -1.52
C LYS A 45 0.45 16.47 -1.18
N ARG A 46 -0.21 16.23 -0.04
CA ARG A 46 -0.58 14.88 0.40
C ARG A 46 -2.04 14.58 0.11
N LEU A 47 -2.38 13.30 0.20
CA LEU A 47 -3.75 12.81 0.14
C LEU A 47 -4.47 13.07 1.47
N SER A 48 -5.81 13.01 1.45
CA SER A 48 -6.60 12.81 2.67
C SER A 48 -6.37 11.39 3.23
N SER A 49 -6.64 11.13 4.52
CA SER A 49 -6.56 9.76 5.06
C SER A 49 -7.43 8.79 4.27
N GLN A 50 -8.62 9.23 3.83
CA GLN A 50 -9.53 8.38 3.07
C GLN A 50 -8.96 8.01 1.70
N ASP A 51 -8.39 8.97 0.98
CA ASP A 51 -7.82 8.72 -0.34
C ASP A 51 -6.53 7.93 -0.26
N ALA A 52 -5.69 8.17 0.76
CA ALA A 52 -4.51 7.35 1.01
C ALA A 52 -4.88 5.89 1.29
N GLN A 53 -5.96 5.63 2.04
CA GLN A 53 -6.45 4.27 2.25
C GLN A 53 -6.88 3.60 0.93
N ARG A 54 -7.63 4.31 0.07
CA ARG A 54 -8.04 3.80 -1.24
C ARG A 54 -6.85 3.51 -2.16
N VAL A 55 -5.84 4.37 -2.13
CA VAL A 55 -4.60 4.17 -2.90
C VAL A 55 -3.84 2.95 -2.37
N ALA A 56 -3.70 2.79 -1.04
CA ALA A 56 -3.08 1.61 -0.45
C ALA A 56 -3.81 0.31 -0.82
N GLN A 57 -5.15 0.33 -0.83
CA GLN A 57 -6.00 -0.78 -1.31
C GLN A 57 -5.76 -1.11 -2.78
N THR A 58 -5.66 -0.08 -3.62
CA THR A 58 -5.37 -0.23 -5.04
C THR A 58 -3.99 -0.85 -5.27
N ILE A 59 -2.96 -0.39 -4.54
CA ILE A 59 -1.60 -0.95 -4.60
C ILE A 59 -1.61 -2.43 -4.19
N ALA A 60 -2.21 -2.76 -3.04
CA ALA A 60 -2.26 -4.13 -2.54
C ALA A 60 -2.96 -5.08 -3.54
N ARG A 61 -4.06 -4.63 -4.15
CA ARG A 61 -4.77 -5.39 -5.19
C ARG A 61 -3.90 -5.58 -6.44
N ALA A 62 -3.28 -4.51 -6.95
CA ALA A 62 -2.47 -4.59 -8.16
C ALA A 62 -1.26 -5.53 -7.99
N LEU A 63 -0.58 -5.45 -6.86
CA LEU A 63 0.54 -6.36 -6.51
C LEU A 63 0.05 -7.81 -6.38
N THR A 64 -1.10 -8.03 -5.76
CA THR A 64 -1.69 -9.37 -5.66
C THR A 64 -2.02 -9.97 -7.03
N GLU A 65 -2.59 -9.19 -7.96
CA GLU A 65 -2.88 -9.67 -9.32
C GLU A 65 -1.61 -9.91 -10.13
N ALA A 66 -0.60 -9.04 -10.00
CA ALA A 66 0.71 -9.24 -10.63
C ALA A 66 1.39 -10.54 -10.15
N ALA A 67 1.26 -10.88 -8.86
CA ALA A 67 1.76 -12.12 -8.29
C ALA A 67 1.03 -13.37 -8.81
N LYS A 68 -0.31 -13.29 -9.01
CA LYS A 68 -1.10 -14.41 -9.57
C LYS A 68 -0.83 -14.66 -11.05
N GLY A 69 -0.50 -13.62 -11.80
CA GLY A 69 -0.17 -13.71 -13.23
C GLY A 69 1.23 -14.29 -13.51
N ALA A 70 2.04 -14.55 -12.48
CA ALA A 70 3.31 -15.23 -12.62
C ALA A 70 3.06 -16.74 -12.80
N PRO A 71 3.38 -17.37 -13.95
CA PRO A 71 3.18 -18.79 -14.14
C PRO A 71 4.05 -19.59 -13.16
N ASN A 72 3.41 -20.53 -12.45
CA ASN A 72 4.06 -21.53 -11.63
C ASN A 72 4.93 -22.42 -12.53
N ASN A 73 6.19 -22.58 -12.13
CA ASN A 73 7.15 -23.45 -12.79
C ASN A 73 6.80 -24.93 -12.61
#